data_AF-A0A117MBS7-F1
#
_entry.id   AF-A0A117MBS7-F1
#
_cell.length_a   1.000
_cell.length_b   1.000
_cell.length_c   1.000
_cell.angle_alpha   90.00
_cell.angle_beta   90.00
_cell.angle_gamma   90.00
#
_symmetry.space_group_name_H-M   'P 1'
#
loop_
_entity.id
_entity.type
_entity.pdbx_description
1 polymer ?
#
loop_
_entity_poly.entity_id
_entity_poly.type
_entity_poly.pdbx_seq_one_letter_code
_entity_poly.pdbx_strand_id
1 'polypeptide(L)'
;MTDERRRAKRSVLHKQRKEQEKNAPKLDARAVARNVRISPRKVRSIVNAIRGKDVGMALQLLEFSPKKSARIVHKVLRSAISNAENNYGMNIDTLYVHHAVADDGPRMKRLWARGRGRADIQQKRFSHITVVVRDRSRESSQATWQSPQERGEE
;
A
#
# COMPACT_ATOMS: atom_id res chain seq x y z
N MET A 1 37.77 23.71 -30.10
CA MET A 1 38.31 22.83 -29.04
C MET A 1 37.54 23.16 -27.77
N THR A 2 36.35 22.59 -27.59
CA THR A 2 35.47 22.86 -26.44
C THR A 2 35.38 21.61 -25.58
N ASP A 3 35.92 21.71 -24.37
CA ASP A 3 35.91 20.65 -23.36
C ASP A 3 34.59 20.71 -22.56
N GLU A 4 33.51 20.30 -23.23
CA GLU A 4 32.19 20.17 -22.59
C GLU A 4 31.83 18.69 -22.49
N ARG A 5 32.18 18.02 -21.37
CA ARG A 5 31.54 16.76 -20.90
C ARG A 5 32.07 16.27 -19.54
N ARG A 6 32.10 17.09 -18.49
CA ARG A 6 32.23 16.55 -17.12
C ARG A 6 30.91 15.95 -16.66
N ARG A 7 30.75 14.64 -16.86
CA ARG A 7 29.60 13.87 -16.34
C ARG A 7 29.58 13.92 -14.81
N ALA A 8 28.45 14.33 -14.22
CA ALA A 8 28.29 14.37 -12.77
C ALA A 8 28.60 13.00 -12.13
N LYS A 9 29.23 13.01 -10.95
CA LYS A 9 29.50 11.78 -10.19
C LYS A 9 28.17 11.05 -9.87
N ARG A 10 28.20 9.71 -9.87
CA ARG A 10 27.02 8.85 -9.61
C ARG A 10 26.29 9.18 -8.31
N SER A 11 27.02 9.62 -7.27
CA SER A 11 26.46 10.04 -5.99
C SER A 11 25.60 11.30 -6.08
N VAL A 12 26.00 12.28 -6.91
CA VAL A 12 25.27 13.53 -7.13
C VAL A 12 23.95 13.25 -7.84
N LEU A 13 23.98 12.43 -8.90
CA LEU A 13 22.78 12.00 -9.61
C LEU A 13 21.80 11.24 -8.70
N HIS A 14 22.30 10.38 -7.80
CA HIS A 14 21.44 9.66 -6.84
C HIS A 14 20.80 10.60 -5.81
N LYS A 15 21.51 11.64 -5.36
CA LYS A 15 20.97 12.67 -4.47
C LYS A 15 19.89 13.51 -5.18
N GLN A 16 20.19 14.00 -6.38
CA GLN A 16 19.26 14.76 -7.22
C GLN A 16 17.98 13.95 -7.51
N ARG A 17 18.12 12.66 -7.84
CA ARG A 17 16.95 11.77 -8.04
C ARG A 17 16.08 11.64 -6.80
N LYS A 18 16.68 11.49 -5.61
CA LYS A 18 15.93 11.42 -4.34
C LYS A 18 15.21 12.73 -4.01
N GLU A 19 15.84 13.87 -4.30
CA GLU A 19 15.22 15.19 -4.13
C GLU A 19 14.04 15.36 -5.11
N GLN A 20 14.21 14.97 -6.37
CA GLN A 20 13.14 14.96 -7.37
C GLN A 20 11.96 14.05 -6.95
N GLU A 21 12.23 12.82 -6.47
CA GLU A 21 11.20 11.89 -5.98
C GLU A 21 10.46 12.42 -4.74
N LYS A 22 11.12 13.23 -3.91
CA LYS A 22 10.51 13.84 -2.72
C LYS A 22 9.63 15.04 -3.07
N ASN A 23 10.05 15.83 -4.05
CA ASN A 23 9.32 17.03 -4.50
C ASN A 23 8.14 16.71 -5.44
N ALA A 24 8.12 15.50 -6.04
CA ALA A 24 7.00 15.07 -6.87
C ALA A 24 5.69 15.05 -6.05
N PRO A 25 4.57 15.58 -6.59
CA PRO A 25 3.29 15.55 -5.92
C PRO A 25 2.84 14.10 -5.75
N LYS A 26 2.73 13.64 -4.50
CA LYS A 26 2.21 12.31 -4.21
C LYS A 26 0.70 12.34 -4.17
N LEU A 27 0.10 11.56 -5.05
CA LEU A 27 -1.34 11.36 -5.15
C LEU A 27 -1.84 10.28 -4.17
N ASP A 28 -0.92 9.50 -3.60
CA ASP A 28 -1.21 8.37 -2.76
C ASP A 28 -0.49 8.44 -1.41
N ALA A 29 -1.21 8.06 -0.36
CA ALA A 29 -0.65 7.87 0.96
C ALA A 29 -0.59 6.38 1.30
N ARG A 30 0.59 5.92 1.70
CA ARG A 30 0.88 4.51 1.97
C ARG A 30 1.16 4.28 3.44
N ALA A 31 0.67 3.16 3.97
CA ALA A 31 1.09 2.59 5.24
C ALA A 31 1.46 1.10 5.07
N VAL A 32 2.49 0.66 5.78
CA VAL A 32 2.97 -0.73 5.73
C VAL A 32 3.21 -1.26 7.14
N ALA A 33 2.59 -2.38 7.48
CA ALA A 33 2.95 -3.17 8.65
C ALA A 33 3.82 -4.35 8.21
N ARG A 34 5.03 -4.47 8.77
CA ARG A 34 5.98 -5.53 8.43
C ARG A 34 6.06 -6.58 9.54
N ASN A 35 6.35 -7.83 9.15
CA ASN A 35 6.56 -8.96 10.06
C ASN A 35 5.38 -9.21 11.01
N VAL A 36 4.16 -9.07 10.51
CA VAL A 36 2.96 -9.34 11.29
C VAL A 36 2.80 -10.84 11.47
N ARG A 37 2.64 -11.30 12.72
CA ARG A 37 2.49 -12.72 13.08
C ARG A 37 1.08 -13.25 12.78
N ILE A 38 0.73 -13.28 11.50
CA ILE A 38 -0.52 -13.82 10.98
C ILE A 38 -0.30 -14.35 9.56
N SER A 39 -1.03 -15.41 9.20
CA SER A 39 -0.98 -15.97 7.85
C SER A 39 -1.57 -14.98 6.83
N PRO A 40 -0.91 -14.77 5.67
CA PRO A 40 -1.40 -13.85 4.64
C PRO A 40 -2.83 -14.18 4.18
N ARG A 41 -3.17 -15.47 4.04
CA ARG A 41 -4.51 -15.90 3.59
C ARG A 41 -5.63 -15.37 4.50
N LYS A 42 -5.41 -15.36 5.83
CA LYS A 42 -6.39 -14.84 6.81
C LYS A 42 -6.56 -13.32 6.71
N VAL A 43 -5.50 -12.61 6.32
CA VAL A 43 -5.53 -11.16 6.11
C VAL A 43 -6.18 -10.81 4.78
N ARG A 44 -5.88 -11.55 3.70
CA ARG A 44 -6.44 -11.34 2.34
C ARG A 44 -7.97 -11.31 2.33
N SER A 45 -8.62 -12.16 3.15
CA SER A 45 -10.09 -12.15 3.27
C SER A 45 -10.65 -10.79 3.72
N ILE A 46 -9.97 -10.07 4.62
CA ILE A 46 -10.38 -8.75 5.07
C ILE A 46 -9.95 -7.66 4.09
N VAL A 47 -8.71 -7.76 3.61
CA VAL A 47 -8.13 -6.80 2.65
C VAL A 47 -8.96 -6.70 1.37
N ASN A 48 -9.46 -7.83 0.86
CA ASN A 48 -10.33 -7.83 -0.31
C ASN A 48 -11.70 -7.18 -0.03
N ALA A 49 -12.18 -7.24 1.22
CA ALA A 49 -13.48 -6.67 1.59
C ALA A 49 -13.47 -5.14 1.74
N ILE A 50 -12.30 -4.53 1.95
CA ILE A 50 -12.13 -3.07 2.10
C ILE A 50 -11.61 -2.38 0.83
N ARG A 51 -11.12 -3.14 -0.14
CA ARG A 51 -10.57 -2.58 -1.38
C ARG A 51 -11.66 -1.87 -2.18
N GLY A 52 -11.37 -0.64 -2.64
CA GLY A 52 -12.29 0.18 -3.42
C GLY A 52 -13.39 0.87 -2.62
N LYS A 53 -13.45 0.66 -1.30
CA LYS A 53 -14.41 1.34 -0.43
C LYS A 53 -13.87 2.67 0.06
N ASP A 54 -14.78 3.57 0.38
CA ASP A 54 -14.45 4.82 1.04
C ASP A 54 -13.94 4.54 2.45
N VAL A 55 -13.07 5.42 2.94
CA VAL A 55 -12.35 5.21 4.19
C VAL A 55 -13.30 5.06 5.39
N GLY A 56 -14.37 5.87 5.44
CA GLY A 56 -15.39 5.77 6.51
C GLY A 56 -16.05 4.40 6.56
N MET A 57 -16.52 3.89 5.41
CA MET A 57 -17.13 2.56 5.31
C MET A 57 -16.12 1.45 5.65
N ALA A 58 -14.87 1.59 5.21
CA ALA A 58 -13.81 0.64 5.50
C ALA A 58 -13.49 0.57 7.01
N LEU A 59 -13.46 1.70 7.71
CA LEU A 59 -13.24 1.74 9.16
C LEU A 59 -14.35 1.00 9.92
N GLN A 60 -15.62 1.29 9.59
CA GLN A 60 -16.77 0.62 10.21
C GLN A 60 -16.73 -0.90 9.97
N LEU A 61 -16.49 -1.33 8.73
CA LEU A 61 -16.38 -2.76 8.39
C LEU A 61 -15.28 -3.45 9.21
N LEU A 62 -14.16 -2.77 9.44
CA LEU A 62 -13.02 -3.33 10.18
C LEU A 62 -13.27 -3.36 11.69
N GLU A 63 -13.99 -2.39 12.23
CA GLU A 63 -14.33 -2.28 13.65
C GLU A 63 -15.30 -3.38 14.09
N PHE A 64 -16.36 -3.62 13.32
CA PHE A 64 -17.37 -4.63 13.65
C PHE A 64 -17.02 -6.04 13.16
N SER A 65 -15.88 -6.23 12.49
CA SER A 65 -15.50 -7.56 12.03
C SER A 65 -14.96 -8.43 13.18
N PRO A 66 -15.46 -9.67 13.37
CA PRO A 66 -14.98 -10.55 14.44
C PRO A 66 -13.57 -11.11 14.17
N LYS A 67 -13.03 -10.93 12.96
CA LYS A 67 -11.76 -11.53 12.57
C LYS A 67 -10.59 -10.79 13.22
N LYS A 68 -9.64 -11.53 13.82
CA LYS A 68 -8.39 -10.96 14.35
C LYS A 68 -7.62 -10.10 13.33
N SER A 69 -7.66 -10.48 12.05
CA SER A 69 -7.00 -9.72 10.97
C SER A 69 -7.57 -8.30 10.84
N ALA A 70 -8.85 -8.09 11.13
CA ALA A 70 -9.49 -6.78 11.00
C ALA A 70 -8.88 -5.76 11.97
N ARG A 71 -8.69 -6.13 13.24
CA ARG A 71 -8.02 -5.28 14.24
C ARG A 71 -6.62 -4.81 13.82
N ILE A 72 -5.88 -5.67 13.11
CA ILE A 72 -4.53 -5.33 12.62
C ILE A 72 -4.64 -4.37 11.44
N VAL A 73 -5.47 -4.70 10.45
CA VAL A 73 -5.68 -3.87 9.25
C VAL A 73 -6.26 -2.51 9.62
N HIS A 74 -7.13 -2.43 10.62
CA HIS A 74 -7.68 -1.19 11.17
C HIS A 74 -6.58 -0.21 11.62
N LYS A 75 -5.56 -0.71 12.35
CA LYS A 75 -4.41 0.12 12.75
C LYS A 75 -3.61 0.61 11.55
N VAL A 76 -3.42 -0.24 10.55
CA VAL A 76 -2.69 0.12 9.31
C VAL A 76 -3.46 1.17 8.52
N LEU A 77 -4.78 1.02 8.38
CA LEU A 77 -5.62 1.98 7.69
C LEU A 77 -5.63 3.33 8.40
N ARG A 78 -5.77 3.36 9.73
CA ARG A 78 -5.65 4.62 10.53
C ARG A 78 -4.30 5.31 10.33
N SER A 79 -3.22 4.55 10.25
CA SER A 79 -1.90 5.09 9.93
C SER A 79 -1.83 5.66 8.51
N ALA A 80 -2.48 5.03 7.53
CA ALA A 80 -2.54 5.54 6.16
C ALA A 80 -3.31 6.87 6.07
N ILE A 81 -4.44 6.98 6.79
CA ILE A 81 -5.24 8.21 6.88
C ILE A 81 -4.42 9.33 7.50
N SER A 82 -3.77 9.08 8.64
CA SER A 82 -2.91 10.08 9.30
C SER A 82 -1.75 10.53 8.40
N ASN A 83 -1.19 9.62 7.60
CA ASN A 83 -0.18 9.99 6.61
C ASN A 83 -0.75 10.88 5.48
N ALA A 84 -1.99 10.63 5.06
CA ALA A 84 -2.68 11.40 4.02
C ALA A 84 -2.98 12.83 4.48
N GLU A 85 -3.48 12.98 5.70
CA GLU A 85 -3.82 14.26 6.33
C GLU A 85 -2.55 15.08 6.60
N ASN A 86 -1.62 14.55 7.41
CA ASN A 86 -0.50 15.34 7.92
C ASN A 86 0.59 15.63 6.89
N ASN A 87 0.87 14.69 5.97
CA ASN A 87 1.98 14.86 5.02
C ASN A 87 1.55 15.38 3.66
N TYR A 88 0.29 15.13 3.25
CA TYR A 88 -0.17 15.43 1.89
C TYR A 88 -1.39 16.35 1.83
N GLY A 89 -1.93 16.78 2.99
CA GLY A 89 -3.06 17.71 3.08
C GLY A 89 -4.30 17.20 2.33
N MET A 90 -4.54 15.88 2.33
CA MET A 90 -5.71 15.29 1.68
C MET A 90 -6.91 15.36 2.63
N ASN A 91 -8.10 15.60 2.09
CA ASN A 91 -9.33 15.59 2.88
C ASN A 91 -9.77 14.14 3.18
N ILE A 92 -10.02 13.81 4.44
CA ILE A 92 -10.40 12.48 4.91
C ILE A 92 -11.69 11.99 4.24
N ASP A 93 -12.65 12.88 4.01
CA ASP A 93 -13.98 12.52 3.50
C ASP A 93 -13.95 12.06 2.03
N THR A 94 -12.96 12.50 1.26
CA THR A 94 -12.79 12.13 -0.16
C THR A 94 -11.81 10.96 -0.35
N LEU A 95 -11.23 10.44 0.74
CA LEU A 95 -10.31 9.32 0.68
C LEU A 95 -11.02 7.99 0.48
N TYR A 96 -10.42 7.16 -0.37
CA TYR A 96 -10.83 5.78 -0.57
C TYR A 96 -9.63 4.84 -0.57
N VAL A 97 -9.88 3.55 -0.31
CA VAL A 97 -8.85 2.51 -0.31
C VAL A 97 -8.56 2.07 -1.74
N HIS A 98 -7.61 2.73 -2.39
CA HIS A 98 -7.19 2.39 -3.76
C HIS A 98 -6.56 0.99 -3.85
N HIS A 99 -5.59 0.70 -2.97
CA HIS A 99 -4.86 -0.57 -3.04
C HIS A 99 -4.58 -1.13 -1.65
N ALA A 100 -4.94 -2.39 -1.45
CA ALA A 100 -4.67 -3.10 -0.22
C ALA A 100 -4.25 -4.54 -0.54
N VAL A 101 -3.12 -4.96 0.02
CA VAL A 101 -2.53 -6.30 -0.19
C VAL A 101 -1.89 -6.84 1.07
N ALA A 102 -1.84 -8.18 1.14
CA ALA A 102 -1.12 -8.91 2.16
C ALA A 102 -0.16 -9.91 1.51
N ASP A 103 1.12 -9.58 1.63
CA ASP A 103 2.24 -10.34 1.09
C ASP A 103 2.73 -11.34 2.13
N ASP A 104 3.42 -12.38 1.64
CA ASP A 104 4.04 -13.37 2.52
C ASP A 104 5.29 -12.79 3.16
N GLY A 105 5.46 -13.08 4.45
CA GLY A 105 6.63 -12.67 5.21
C GLY A 105 7.60 -13.84 5.43
N PRO A 106 8.63 -13.64 6.27
CA PRO A 106 9.55 -14.71 6.63
C PRO A 106 8.80 -15.88 7.26
N ARG A 107 9.14 -17.11 6.87
CA ARG A 107 8.53 -18.33 7.39
C ARG A 107 9.47 -19.00 8.38
N MET A 108 8.97 -19.26 9.57
CA MET A 108 9.73 -19.91 10.63
C MET A 108 9.35 -21.39 10.70
N LYS A 109 10.34 -22.27 10.51
CA LYS A 109 10.16 -23.73 10.57
C LYS A 109 10.21 -24.22 12.02
N ARG A 110 9.33 -25.14 12.39
CA ARG A 110 9.28 -25.83 13.69
C ARG A 110 9.08 -27.32 13.46
N LEU A 111 9.84 -28.15 14.17
CA LEU A 111 9.65 -29.60 14.11
C LEU A 111 8.34 -29.96 14.81
N TRP A 112 7.55 -30.82 14.18
CA TRP A 112 6.34 -31.40 14.76
C TRP A 112 6.48 -32.92 14.78
N ALA A 113 6.79 -33.47 15.95
CA ALA A 113 6.90 -34.91 16.13
C ALA A 113 5.55 -35.60 15.87
N ARG A 114 5.60 -36.73 15.15
CA ARG A 114 4.45 -37.58 14.83
C ARG A 114 4.72 -39.00 15.35
N GLY A 115 3.69 -39.84 15.35
CA GLY A 115 3.83 -41.24 15.73
C GLY A 115 4.77 -42.02 14.80
N ARG A 116 5.29 -43.16 15.30
CA ARG A 116 6.17 -44.08 14.56
C ARG A 116 7.47 -43.44 14.04
N GLY A 117 8.12 -42.60 14.86
CA GLY A 117 9.42 -42.00 14.54
C GLY A 117 9.41 -40.97 13.40
N ARG A 118 8.23 -40.51 12.96
CA ARG A 118 8.08 -39.52 11.88
C ARG A 118 8.12 -38.09 12.44
N ALA A 119 8.53 -37.14 11.61
CA ALA A 119 8.47 -35.73 11.96
C ALA A 119 8.11 -34.87 10.74
N ASP A 120 7.17 -33.95 10.95
CA ASP A 120 6.74 -32.96 9.95
C ASP A 120 7.31 -31.59 10.28
N ILE A 121 7.33 -30.68 9.31
CA ILE A 121 7.73 -29.29 9.51
C ILE A 121 6.48 -28.40 9.60
N GLN A 122 6.19 -27.91 10.80
CA GLN A 122 5.18 -26.87 11.00
C GLN A 122 5.76 -25.49 10.63
N GLN A 123 5.08 -24.77 9.72
CA GLN A 123 5.48 -23.41 9.31
C GLN A 123 4.70 -22.34 10.09
N LYS A 124 5.38 -21.55 10.91
CA LYS A 124 4.83 -20.31 11.47
C LYS A 124 5.01 -19.19 10.45
N ARG A 125 3.90 -18.76 9.86
CA ARG A 125 3.86 -17.77 8.77
C ARG A 125 3.74 -16.35 9.32
N PHE A 126 4.48 -15.44 8.72
CA PHE A 126 4.34 -14.00 8.91
C PHE A 126 3.80 -13.36 7.63
N SER A 127 3.37 -12.11 7.72
CA SER A 127 2.89 -11.34 6.57
C SER A 127 3.33 -9.89 6.62
N HIS A 128 3.34 -9.26 5.46
CA HIS A 128 3.48 -7.82 5.29
C HIS A 128 2.16 -7.28 4.75
N ILE A 129 1.60 -6.25 5.39
CA ILE A 129 0.32 -5.65 5.01
C ILE A 129 0.61 -4.27 4.47
N THR A 130 0.20 -4.01 3.23
CA THR A 130 0.32 -2.69 2.60
C THR A 130 -1.09 -2.17 2.33
N VAL A 131 -1.36 -0.94 2.78
CA VAL A 131 -2.59 -0.21 2.47
C VAL A 131 -2.19 1.14 1.85
N VAL A 132 -2.87 1.49 0.77
CA VAL A 132 -2.69 2.72 0.01
C VAL A 132 -4.05 3.37 -0.13
N VAL A 133 -4.13 4.64 0.29
CA VAL A 133 -5.32 5.48 0.14
C VAL A 133 -5.03 6.58 -0.88
N ARG A 134 -6.08 6.99 -1.59
CA ARG A 134 -6.05 8.08 -2.57
C ARG A 134 -7.26 8.97 -2.41
N ASP A 135 -7.11 10.20 -2.86
CA ASP A 135 -8.18 11.20 -2.92
C ASP A 135 -8.89 11.12 -4.27
N ARG A 136 -10.20 10.83 -4.23
CA ARG A 136 -11.01 10.67 -5.44
C ARG A 136 -11.12 11.97 -6.25
N SER A 137 -11.12 13.12 -5.58
CA SER A 137 -11.27 14.43 -6.24
C SER A 137 -10.06 14.80 -7.11
N ARG A 138 -8.87 14.35 -6.73
CA ARG A 138 -7.62 14.60 -7.47
C ARG A 138 -7.47 13.72 -8.71
N GLU A 139 -8.10 12.54 -8.73
CA GLU A 139 -8.09 11.64 -9.88
C GLU A 139 -9.00 12.14 -11.02
N SER A 140 -10.18 12.68 -10.69
CA SER A 140 -11.12 13.20 -11.69
C SER A 140 -10.54 14.37 -12.50
N SER A 141 -9.75 15.25 -11.88
CA SER A 141 -9.16 16.42 -12.55
C SER A 141 -8.11 16.05 -13.61
N GLN A 142 -7.56 14.84 -13.56
CA GLN A 142 -6.52 14.38 -14.49
C GLN A 142 -7.10 13.62 -15.68
N ALA A 143 -8.24 12.93 -15.51
CA ALA A 143 -8.90 12.17 -16.57
C ALA A 143 -9.46 13.08 -17.69
N THR A 144 -9.83 14.31 -17.35
CA THR A 144 -10.46 15.29 -18.27
C THR A 144 -9.54 15.78 -19.38
N TRP A 145 -8.23 15.45 -19.36
CA TRP A 145 -7.26 15.86 -20.38
C TRP A 145 -6.95 14.77 -21.44
N GLN A 146 -7.70 13.66 -21.46
CA GLN A 146 -7.55 12.57 -22.43
C GLN A 146 -8.87 12.27 -23.16
N SER A 147 -9.40 13.25 -23.90
CA SER A 147 -10.38 12.98 -24.96
C SER A 147 -9.77 13.38 -26.30
N PRO A 148 -9.43 12.44 -27.20
CA PRO A 148 -9.24 12.77 -28.61
C PRO A 148 -10.58 13.21 -29.23
N GLN A 149 -10.92 14.49 -29.12
CA GLN A 149 -11.99 15.09 -29.90
C GLN A 149 -11.45 15.50 -31.28
N GLU A 150 -12.30 15.34 -32.30
CA GLU A 150 -12.14 15.76 -33.70
C GLU A 150 -11.37 14.81 -34.64
N ARG A 151 -12.01 13.70 -35.01
CA ARG A 151 -12.06 13.33 -36.43
C ARG A 151 -13.19 14.15 -37.04
N GLY A 152 -12.82 15.21 -37.73
CA GLY A 152 -13.71 16.14 -38.39
C GLY A 152 -14.66 15.45 -39.36
N GLU A 153 -15.82 16.10 -39.50
CA GLU A 153 -16.62 16.10 -40.71
C GLU A 153 -15.72 16.35 -41.93
N GLU A 154 -15.66 15.37 -42.83
CA GLU A 154 -15.60 15.47 -44.30
C GLU A 154 -15.62 14.05 -44.91
#